data_AF-A0A7K1TES2-F1
#
_entry.id   AF-A0A7K1TES2-F1
#
_cell.length_a   1.000
_cell.length_b   1.000
_cell.length_c   1.000
_cell.angle_alpha   90.00
_cell.angle_beta   90.00
_cell.angle_gamma   90.00
#
_symmetry.space_group_name_H-M   'P 1'
#
loop_
_entity.id
_entity.type
_entity.pdbx_description
1 polymer ?
#
loop_
_entity_poly.entity_id
_entity_poly.type
_entity_poly.pdbx_seq_one_letter_code
_entity_poly.pdbx_strand_id
1 'polypeptide(L)'
;MTTPLSTDRMKYYQLMALVCEDLTANTKAIDAMVRGGHEATSSQLMAVRFGRNVHLTWLIDLVRVILPTYSIPDNLLPAPTAPAVVDASLFQEASL
;
A
#
# COMPACT_ATOMS: atom_id res chain seq x y z
N MET A 1 6.65 25.87 -9.65
CA MET A 1 6.03 24.75 -10.38
C MET A 1 5.56 23.74 -9.35
N THR A 2 4.29 23.80 -8.97
CA THR A 2 3.71 22.94 -7.94
C THR A 2 3.31 21.64 -8.62
N THR A 3 4.04 20.56 -8.36
CA THR A 3 3.69 19.21 -8.83
C THR A 3 2.26 18.92 -8.32
N PRO A 4 1.32 18.51 -9.20
CA PRO A 4 -0.02 18.18 -8.75
C PRO A 4 0.09 17.06 -7.70
N LEU A 5 -0.57 17.26 -6.56
CA LEU A 5 -0.64 16.27 -5.49
C LEU A 5 -1.26 15.00 -6.06
N SER A 6 -0.44 14.04 -6.46
CA SER A 6 -0.89 12.81 -7.10
C SER A 6 -1.70 12.02 -6.08
N THR A 7 -2.96 11.70 -6.40
CA THR A 7 -3.81 10.89 -5.54
C THR A 7 -3.23 9.48 -5.42
N ASP A 8 -3.46 8.79 -4.30
CA ASP A 8 -2.95 7.43 -4.11
C ASP A 8 -3.42 6.45 -5.20
N ARG A 9 -4.63 6.67 -5.73
CA ARG A 9 -5.14 5.94 -6.89
C ARG A 9 -4.27 6.16 -8.14
N MET A 10 -3.82 7.39 -8.38
CA MET A 10 -3.00 7.72 -9.55
C MET A 10 -1.58 7.16 -9.39
N LYS A 11 -1.00 7.26 -8.18
CA LYS A 11 0.27 6.60 -7.83
C LYS A 11 0.20 5.09 -7.99
N TYR A 12 -0.93 4.48 -7.59
CA TYR A 12 -1.16 3.05 -7.73
C TYR A 12 -1.11 2.62 -9.20
N TYR A 13 -1.85 3.30 -10.10
CA TYR A 13 -1.84 2.94 -11.52
C TYR A 13 -0.48 3.18 -12.16
N GLN A 14 0.23 4.25 -11.78
CA GLN A 14 1.59 4.50 -12.24
C GLN A 14 2.55 3.40 -11.80
N LEU A 15 2.54 3.02 -10.53
CA LEU A 15 3.38 1.92 -10.04
C LEU A 15 3.01 0.60 -10.71
N MET A 16 1.72 0.27 -10.78
CA MET A 16 1.24 -0.95 -11.43
C MET A 16 1.70 -1.03 -12.89
N ALA A 17 1.65 0.08 -13.63
CA ALA A 17 2.12 0.10 -15.02
C ALA A 17 3.64 -0.14 -15.16
N LEU A 18 4.43 0.18 -14.14
CA LEU A 18 5.89 -0.04 -14.16
C LEU A 18 6.29 -1.47 -13.79
N VAL A 19 5.48 -2.16 -12.98
CA VAL A 19 5.85 -3.46 -12.39
C VAL A 19 4.92 -4.61 -12.77
N CYS A 20 3.90 -4.38 -13.63
CA CYS A 20 2.87 -5.39 -13.92
C CYS A 20 3.42 -6.67 -14.56
N GLU A 21 4.41 -6.58 -15.43
CA GLU A 21 5.01 -7.73 -16.10
C GLU A 21 5.73 -8.62 -15.07
N ASP A 22 6.54 -8.01 -14.20
CA ASP A 22 7.35 -8.73 -13.23
C ASP A 22 6.55 -9.23 -12.01
N LEU A 23 5.48 -8.53 -11.62
CA LEU A 23 4.61 -8.91 -10.49
C LEU A 23 3.97 -10.30 -10.66
N THR A 24 3.74 -10.72 -11.91
CA THR A 24 3.07 -12.00 -12.19
C THR A 24 4.00 -13.21 -12.04
N ALA A 25 5.31 -13.00 -12.05
CA ALA A 25 6.30 -14.07 -12.06
C ALA A 25 6.41 -14.84 -10.73
N ASN A 26 6.08 -14.21 -9.59
CA ASN A 26 6.33 -14.82 -8.27
C ASN A 26 5.08 -14.86 -7.39
N THR A 27 4.20 -15.83 -7.64
CA THR A 27 3.00 -16.09 -6.81
C THR A 27 3.33 -16.55 -5.38
N LYS A 28 4.46 -17.22 -5.16
CA LYS A 28 4.87 -17.73 -3.83
C LYS A 28 5.13 -16.64 -2.81
N ALA A 29 5.45 -15.42 -3.28
CA ALA A 29 5.64 -14.24 -2.43
C ALA A 29 4.38 -13.88 -1.64
N ILE A 30 3.20 -14.00 -2.24
CA ILE A 30 1.91 -13.68 -1.58
C ILE A 30 1.68 -14.63 -0.41
N ASP A 31 1.90 -15.93 -0.62
CA ASP A 31 1.76 -16.93 0.44
C ASP A 31 2.79 -16.75 1.55
N ALA A 32 3.99 -16.24 1.23
CA ALA A 32 5.00 -15.89 2.23
C ALA A 32 4.59 -14.65 3.05
N MET A 33 4.03 -13.61 2.42
CA MET A 33 3.53 -12.41 3.10
C MET A 33 2.41 -12.75 4.10
N VAL A 34 1.42 -13.53 3.67
CA VAL A 34 0.29 -13.91 4.53
C VAL A 34 0.75 -14.78 5.70
N ARG A 35 1.66 -15.74 5.46
CA ARG A 35 2.27 -16.54 6.55
C ARG A 35 3.14 -15.69 7.49
N GLY A 36 3.72 -14.60 6.99
CA GLY A 36 4.46 -13.61 7.76
C GLY A 36 3.58 -12.67 8.60
N GLY A 37 2.25 -12.83 8.57
CA GLY A 37 1.32 -12.02 9.35
C GLY A 37 0.89 -10.71 8.67
N HIS A 38 1.01 -10.62 7.34
CA HIS A 38 0.47 -9.48 6.60
C HIS A 38 -1.04 -9.33 6.83
N GLU A 39 -1.53 -8.08 6.96
CA GLU A 39 -2.93 -7.80 7.31
C GLU A 39 -3.94 -8.28 6.25
N ALA A 40 -3.58 -8.17 4.97
CA ALA A 40 -4.41 -8.59 3.85
C ALA A 40 -4.32 -10.10 3.60
N THR A 41 -5.46 -10.70 3.26
CA THR A 41 -5.54 -12.11 2.83
C THR A 41 -4.90 -12.33 1.45
N SER A 42 -4.55 -13.58 1.12
CA SER A 42 -3.99 -13.92 -0.20
C SER A 42 -4.91 -13.46 -1.35
N SER A 43 -6.22 -13.61 -1.19
CA SER A 43 -7.21 -13.18 -2.18
C SER A 43 -7.24 -11.67 -2.39
N GLN A 44 -7.10 -10.89 -1.31
CA GLN A 44 -7.02 -9.43 -1.39
C GLN A 44 -5.73 -8.97 -2.07
N LEU A 45 -4.59 -9.56 -1.72
CA LEU A 45 -3.30 -9.29 -2.36
C LEU A 45 -3.32 -9.66 -3.84
N MET A 46 -3.96 -10.77 -4.21
CA MET A 46 -4.17 -11.15 -5.60
C MET A 46 -5.07 -10.16 -6.35
N ALA A 47 -6.14 -9.66 -5.71
CA ALA A 47 -7.00 -8.64 -6.30
C ALA A 47 -6.24 -7.32 -6.55
N VAL A 48 -5.36 -6.92 -5.63
CA VAL A 48 -4.45 -5.77 -5.81
C VAL A 48 -3.50 -6.03 -6.97
N ARG A 49 -2.80 -7.17 -6.97
CA ARG A 49 -1.85 -7.52 -8.04
C ARG A 49 -2.47 -7.48 -9.44
N PHE A 50 -3.74 -7.88 -9.57
CA PHE A 50 -4.44 -7.89 -10.86
C PHE A 50 -5.19 -6.60 -11.19
N GLY A 51 -5.02 -5.53 -10.41
CA GLY A 51 -5.73 -4.26 -10.70
C GLY A 51 -7.21 -4.24 -10.33
N ARG A 52 -7.73 -5.29 -9.68
CA ARG A 52 -9.15 -5.40 -9.28
C ARG A 52 -9.47 -4.66 -8.00
N ASN A 53 -8.47 -4.41 -7.15
CA ASN A 53 -8.58 -3.61 -5.94
C ASN A 53 -7.45 -2.58 -5.92
N VAL A 54 -7.79 -1.31 -5.77
CA VAL A 54 -6.81 -0.22 -5.76
C VAL A 54 -6.39 0.06 -4.33
N HIS A 55 -5.20 -0.41 -3.95
CA HIS A 55 -4.63 -0.18 -2.64
C HIS A 55 -3.11 0.03 -2.75
N LEU A 56 -2.67 1.28 -2.61
CA LEU A 56 -1.27 1.68 -2.86
C LEU A 56 -0.28 1.01 -1.90
N THR A 57 -0.57 0.99 -0.60
CA THR A 57 0.32 0.41 0.42
C THR A 57 0.58 -1.07 0.17
N TRP A 58 -0.49 -1.86 -0.01
CA TRP A 58 -0.36 -3.29 -0.33
C TRP A 58 0.35 -3.54 -1.66
N LEU A 59 0.19 -2.68 -2.66
CA LEU A 59 0.94 -2.80 -3.91
C LEU A 59 2.45 -2.56 -3.66
N ILE A 60 2.81 -1.57 -2.85
CA ILE A 60 4.20 -1.30 -2.48
C ILE A 60 4.80 -2.48 -1.71
N ASP A 61 4.06 -3.05 -0.77
CA ASP A 61 4.51 -4.22 -0.01
C ASP A 61 4.70 -5.44 -0.92
N LEU A 62 3.79 -5.66 -1.86
CA LEU A 62 3.93 -6.69 -2.90
C LEU A 62 5.18 -6.47 -3.74
N VAL A 63 5.43 -5.24 -4.20
CA VAL A 63 6.62 -4.90 -4.99
C VAL A 63 7.90 -5.15 -4.19
N ARG A 64 7.94 -4.77 -2.91
CA ARG A 64 9.13 -5.00 -2.05
C ARG A 64 9.44 -6.48 -1.84
N VAL A 65 8.43 -7.33 -1.78
CA VAL A 65 8.63 -8.78 -1.57
C VAL A 65 8.89 -9.51 -2.89
N ILE A 66 8.17 -9.16 -3.96
CA ILE A 66 8.29 -9.82 -5.27
C ILE A 66 9.54 -9.32 -6.02
N LEU A 67 9.84 -8.03 -5.91
CA LEU A 67 10.92 -7.33 -6.61
C LEU A 67 11.83 -6.61 -5.58
N PRO A 68 12.57 -7.34 -4.73
CA PRO A 68 13.35 -6.74 -3.65
C PRO A 68 14.46 -5.80 -4.13
N THR A 69 14.89 -5.91 -5.39
CA THR A 69 15.90 -5.05 -6.02
C THR A 69 15.29 -3.84 -6.73
N TYR A 70 13.97 -3.77 -6.88
CA TYR A 70 13.29 -2.66 -7.55
C TYR A 70 13.20 -1.46 -6.61
N SER A 71 13.74 -0.31 -7.05
CA SER A 71 13.65 0.94 -6.32
C SER A 71 12.37 1.67 -6.70
N ILE A 72 11.41 1.73 -5.77
CA ILE A 72 10.15 2.45 -5.96
C ILE A 72 10.43 3.97 -5.96
N PRO A 73 10.01 4.73 -6.98
CA PRO A 73 10.16 6.18 -7.01
C PRO A 73 9.46 6.87 -5.83
N ASP A 74 10.12 7.85 -5.19
CA ASP A 74 9.62 8.54 -3.99
C ASP A 74 8.25 9.22 -4.21
N ASN A 75 7.99 9.70 -5.43
CA ASN A 75 6.71 10.33 -5.80
C ASN A 75 5.53 9.35 -5.82
N LEU A 76 5.80 8.04 -5.82
CA LEU A 76 4.80 6.96 -5.80
C LEU A 76 4.58 6.39 -4.41
N LEU A 77 5.38 6.78 -3.42
CA LEU A 77 5.15 6.40 -2.04
C LEU A 77 3.91 7.12 -1.48
N PRO A 78 3.16 6.49 -0.55
CA PRO A 78 2.06 7.16 0.14
C PRO A 78 2.61 8.42 0.82
N ALA A 79 1.82 9.50 0.80
CA ALA A 79 2.21 10.67 1.57
C ALA A 79 2.29 10.26 3.05
N PRO A 80 3.29 10.75 3.82
CA PRO A 80 3.32 10.50 5.25
C PRO A 80 1.99 10.96 5.83
N THR A 81 1.17 10.01 6.27
CA THR A 81 -0.06 10.31 6.98
C THR A 81 0.38 11.03 8.24
N ALA A 82 0.13 12.34 8.33
CA ALA A 82 0.34 13.07 9.57
C ALA A 82 -0.41 12.30 10.67
N PRO A 83 0.26 11.97 11.81
CA PRO A 83 -0.38 11.19 12.85
C PRO A 83 -1.67 11.91 13.27
N ALA A 84 -2.80 11.20 13.20
CA ALA A 84 -4.06 11.73 13.66
C ALA A 84 -3.87 12.17 15.13
N VAL A 85 -3.99 13.47 15.38
CA VAL A 85 -4.04 14.00 16.74
C VAL A 85 -5.32 13.42 17.33
N VAL A 86 -5.18 12.36 18.11
CA VAL A 86 -6.24 11.84 18.96
C VAL A 86 -6.47 12.91 20.03
N ASP A 87 -7.45 13.76 19.81
CA ASP A 87 -7.94 14.68 20.81
C ASP A 87 -8.54 13.86 21.97
N ALA A 88 -7.76 13.74 23.04
CA ALA A 88 -8.12 13.00 24.24
C ALA A 88 -9.12 13.74 25.14
N SER A 89 -9.71 14.86 24.69
CA SER A 89 -10.56 15.71 25.53
C SER A 89 -12.01 15.21 25.70
N LEU A 90 -12.38 14.06 25.12
CA LEU A 90 -13.78 13.58 25.10
C LEU A 90 -14.18 12.68 26.28
N PHE A 91 -13.31 12.41 27.26
CA PHE A 91 -13.61 11.51 28.39
C PHE A 91 -13.81 12.19 29.74
N GLN A 92 -14.05 13.50 29.79
CA GLN A 92 -14.15 14.23 31.06
C GLN A 92 -15.52 14.84 31.35
N GLU A 93 -16.58 14.02 31.35
CA GLU A 93 -17.85 14.25 32.08
C GLU A 93 -18.42 12.86 32.41
N ALA A 94 -18.86 12.48 33.62
CA ALA A 94 -19.19 13.21 34.83
C ALA A 94 -19.02 12.27 36.04
N SER A 95 -18.49 12.80 37.14
CA SER A 95 -18.68 12.24 38.48
C SER A 95 -19.16 13.38 39.36
N LEU A 96 -20.44 13.33 39.72
CA LEU A 96 -21.10 14.11 40.77
C LEU A 96 -21.93 13.14 41.60
#